data_AF-A0A7Y3FTE0-F1
#
_entry.id   AF-A0A7Y3FTE0-F1
#
_cell.length_a   1.000
_cell.length_b   1.000
_cell.length_c   1.000
_cell.angle_alpha   90.00
_cell.angle_beta   90.00
_cell.angle_gamma   90.00
#
_symmetry.space_group_name_H-M   'P 1'
#
loop_
_entity.id
_entity.type
_entity.pdbx_description
1 polymer ?
#
loop_
_entity_poly.entity_id
_entity_poly.type
_entity_poly.pdbx_seq_one_letter_code
_entity_poly.pdbx_strand_id
1 'polypeptide(L)'
;MKKKYTYIWVSLIVLVFGIIFIPRIVERIKSGSIVENTRMNVAEGVERPLEYITLNDKKRRVPPFSFLNQDSLLITNEDYKGKVYVVEFFFTTCPT
;
A
#
# COMPACT_ATOMS: atom_id res chain seq x y z
N MET A 1 34.13 -44.15 18.39
CA MET A 1 33.35 -45.07 17.54
C MET A 1 32.71 -44.29 16.38
N LYS A 2 32.84 -44.83 15.17
CA LYS A 2 32.45 -44.40 13.80
C LYS A 2 31.67 -43.07 13.60
N LYS A 3 32.38 -41.94 13.44
CA LYS A 3 31.86 -40.67 12.83
C LYS A 3 31.51 -40.77 11.33
N LYS A 4 31.60 -41.98 10.75
CA LYS A 4 31.40 -42.26 9.31
C LYS A 4 29.92 -42.35 8.91
N TYR A 5 28.97 -42.18 9.84
CA TYR A 5 27.55 -42.16 9.51
C TYR A 5 26.91 -40.79 9.76
N THR A 6 27.65 -39.86 10.37
CA THR A 6 27.18 -38.50 10.62
C THR A 6 26.95 -37.72 9.32
N TYR A 7 27.79 -37.91 8.30
CA TYR A 7 27.60 -37.25 6.99
C TYR A 7 26.34 -37.73 6.27
N ILE A 8 25.90 -38.97 6.49
CA ILE A 8 24.67 -39.52 5.90
C ILE A 8 23.45 -38.79 6.47
N TRP A 9 23.42 -38.61 7.79
CA TRP A 9 22.35 -37.87 8.46
C TRP A 9 22.35 -36.38 8.11
N VAL A 10 23.53 -35.75 8.04
CA VAL A 10 23.66 -34.35 7.62
C VAL A 10 23.19 -34.18 6.17
N SER A 11 23.57 -35.07 5.26
CA SER A 11 23.13 -35.04 3.86
C SER A 11 21.61 -35.22 3.73
N LEU A 12 21.00 -36.08 4.56
CA LEU A 12 19.56 -36.31 4.56
C LEU A 12 18.79 -35.06 5.00
N ILE A 13 19.27 -34.36 6.04
CA ILE A 13 18.67 -33.11 6.53
C ILE A 13 18.74 -32.01 5.45
N VAL A 14 19.91 -31.82 4.82
CA VAL A 14 20.09 -30.80 3.77
C VAL A 14 19.20 -31.09 2.56
N LEU A 15 19.06 -32.37 2.18
CA LEU A 15 18.22 -32.77 1.04
C LEU A 15 16.73 -32.51 1.31
N VAL A 16 16.22 -32.88 2.48
CA VAL A 16 14.83 -32.59 2.88
C VAL A 16 14.56 -31.08 2.94
N PHE A 17 15.49 -30.32 3.52
CA PHE A 17 15.38 -28.86 3.58
C PHE A 17 15.36 -28.23 2.18
N GLY A 18 16.24 -28.70 1.27
CA GLY A 18 16.27 -28.25 -0.11
C GLY A 18 14.95 -28.45 -0.85
N ILE A 19 14.35 -29.65 -0.75
CA ILE A 19 13.06 -29.95 -1.42
C ILE A 19 11.93 -29.06 -0.88
N ILE A 20 11.92 -28.71 0.40
CA ILE A 20 10.86 -27.90 1.01
C ILE A 20 11.07 -26.40 0.73
N PHE A 21 12.29 -25.90 0.84
CA PHE A 21 12.57 -24.47 0.77
C PHE A 21 12.81 -23.96 -0.65
N ILE A 22 13.43 -24.74 -1.55
CA ILE A 22 13.67 -24.31 -2.94
C ILE A 22 12.37 -23.91 -3.68
N PRO A 23 11.29 -24.73 -3.72
CA PRO A 23 10.06 -24.32 -4.41
C PRO A 23 9.44 -23.08 -3.79
N ARG A 24 9.44 -22.96 -2.45
CA ARG A 24 8.93 -21.77 -1.74
C ARG A 24 9.72 -20.50 -2.09
N ILE A 25 11.04 -20.60 -2.22
CA ILE A 25 11.91 -19.47 -2.61
C ILE A 25 11.63 -19.08 -4.06
N VAL A 26 11.52 -20.06 -4.97
CA VAL A 26 11.22 -19.80 -6.39
C VAL A 26 9.84 -19.18 -6.56
N GLU A 27 8.83 -19.68 -5.85
CA GLU A 27 7.49 -19.08 -5.84
C GLU A 27 7.51 -17.64 -5.33
N ARG A 28 8.24 -17.36 -4.26
CA ARG A 28 8.40 -16.01 -3.71
C ARG A 28 9.13 -15.05 -4.66
N ILE A 29 10.13 -15.53 -5.41
CA ILE A 29 10.84 -14.71 -6.40
C ILE A 29 9.95 -14.47 -7.63
N LYS A 30 9.23 -15.48 -8.10
CA LYS A 30 8.30 -15.35 -9.24
C LYS A 30 7.08 -14.49 -8.92
N SER A 31 6.64 -14.43 -7.66
CA SER A 31 5.46 -13.65 -7.26
C SER A 31 5.71 -12.14 -7.20
N GLY A 32 6.92 -11.65 -7.48
CA GLY A 32 7.20 -10.23 -7.76
C GLY A 32 6.95 -9.25 -6.60
N SER A 33 6.56 -9.71 -5.42
CA SER A 33 6.24 -8.90 -4.25
C SER A 33 7.34 -8.99 -3.19
N ILE A 34 8.58 -8.69 -3.60
CA ILE A 34 9.69 -8.54 -2.65
C ILE A 34 9.57 -7.23 -1.86
N VAL A 35 8.72 -6.31 -2.32
CA VAL A 35 8.39 -5.07 -1.63
C VAL A 35 6.87 -5.01 -1.45
N GLU A 36 6.42 -5.07 -0.20
CA GLU A 36 5.06 -4.65 0.15
C GLU A 36 4.99 -3.14 -0.09
N ASN A 37 4.43 -2.75 -1.23
CA ASN A 37 4.37 -1.36 -1.65
C ASN A 37 3.35 -0.59 -0.80
N THR A 38 3.75 -0.20 0.40
CA THR A 38 3.06 0.79 1.24
C THR A 38 2.95 2.11 0.45
N ARG A 39 2.01 2.98 0.82
CA ARG A 39 1.74 4.28 0.15
C ARG A 39 2.98 5.19 -0.03
N MET A 40 4.11 4.89 0.63
CA MET A 40 5.39 5.59 0.54
C MET A 40 6.46 4.89 -0.32
N ASN A 41 6.24 3.65 -0.77
CA ASN A 41 7.13 2.91 -1.66
C ASN A 41 6.32 2.49 -2.88
N VAL A 42 6.18 3.39 -3.85
CA VAL A 42 5.68 3.02 -5.18
C VAL A 42 6.89 2.57 -5.99
N ALA A 43 6.85 1.34 -6.49
CA ALA A 43 7.85 0.86 -7.44
C ALA A 43 7.96 1.86 -8.62
N GLU A 44 9.18 2.33 -8.90
CA GLU A 44 9.44 3.25 -10.00
C GLU A 44 8.79 2.74 -11.31
N GLY A 45 8.04 3.62 -11.99
CA GLY A 45 7.39 3.31 -13.26
C GLY A 45 5.96 2.77 -13.18
N VAL A 46 5.37 2.63 -11.99
CA VAL A 46 3.95 2.28 -11.84
C VAL A 46 3.13 3.52 -11.53
N GLU A 47 2.56 4.14 -12.57
CA GLU A 47 1.55 5.20 -12.41
C GLU A 47 0.29 4.60 -11.80
N ARG A 48 0.06 4.85 -10.50
CA ARG A 48 -1.22 4.49 -9.87
C ARG A 48 -2.22 5.60 -10.16
N PRO A 49 -3.40 5.30 -10.72
CA PRO A 49 -4.44 6.30 -10.87
C PRO A 49 -4.83 6.86 -9.50
N LEU A 50 -5.20 8.15 -9.45
CA LEU A 50 -5.74 8.77 -8.24
C LEU A 50 -6.89 7.91 -7.70
N GLU A 51 -6.79 7.54 -6.43
CA GLU A 51 -7.79 6.73 -5.75
C GLU A 51 -8.96 7.63 -5.33
N TYR A 52 -10.18 7.18 -5.61
CA TYR A 52 -11.42 7.92 -5.29
C TYR A 52 -12.30 7.06 -4.40
N ILE A 53 -13.05 7.71 -3.51
CA ILE A 53 -14.13 7.04 -2.78
C ILE A 53 -15.21 6.64 -3.80
N THR A 54 -15.44 5.34 -3.96
CA THR A 54 -16.54 4.78 -4.77
C THR A 54 -17.73 4.49 -3.88
N LEU A 55 -18.88 5.08 -4.19
CA LEU A 55 -20.15 4.77 -3.53
C LEU A 55 -21.18 4.42 -4.60
N ASN A 56 -21.76 3.22 -4.53
CA ASN A 56 -22.67 2.67 -5.55
C ASN A 56 -22.03 2.65 -6.95
N ASP A 57 -20.80 2.14 -7.06
CA ASP A 57 -20.02 2.03 -8.31
C ASP A 57 -19.75 3.36 -9.04
N LYS A 58 -19.96 4.50 -8.36
CA LYS A 58 -19.69 5.83 -8.90
C LYS A 58 -18.57 6.50 -8.12
N LYS A 59 -17.58 7.03 -8.85
CA LYS A 59 -16.52 7.87 -8.28
C LYS A 59 -17.16 9.14 -7.71
N ARG A 60 -17.02 9.35 -6.40
CA ARG A 60 -17.52 10.56 -5.74
C ARG A 60 -16.49 11.69 -5.86
N ARG A 61 -17.02 12.90 -5.95
CA ARG A 61 -16.28 14.15 -5.86
C ARG A 61 -16.89 14.99 -4.75
N VAL A 62 -16.11 15.92 -4.23
CA VAL A 62 -16.62 16.93 -3.30
C VAL A 62 -17.75 17.69 -3.99
N PRO A 63 -18.93 17.82 -3.35
CA PRO A 63 -20.06 18.57 -3.91
C PRO A 63 -19.69 20.04 -4.18
N PRO A 64 -20.52 20.76 -4.95
CA PRO A 64 -20.42 22.21 -5.03
C PRO A 64 -20.47 22.84 -3.64
N PHE A 65 -19.56 23.77 -3.37
CA PHE A 65 -19.45 24.45 -2.10
C PHE A 65 -19.09 25.93 -2.28
N SER A 66 -19.42 26.71 -1.25
CA SER A 66 -19.09 28.13 -1.17
C SER A 66 -18.98 28.48 0.31
N PHE A 67 -17.75 28.65 0.79
CA PHE A 67 -17.46 28.90 2.20
C PHE A 67 -16.53 30.10 2.36
N LEU A 68 -16.51 30.69 3.56
CA LEU A 68 -15.50 31.69 3.92
C LEU A 68 -14.29 31.01 4.54
N ASN A 69 -13.08 31.40 4.14
CA ASN A 69 -11.85 30.96 4.79
C ASN A 69 -11.54 31.81 6.04
N GLN A 70 -10.38 31.56 6.66
CA GLN A 70 -9.95 32.25 7.88
C GLN A 70 -9.71 33.76 7.68
N ASP A 71 -9.47 34.17 6.43
CA ASP A 71 -9.30 35.57 6.04
C ASP A 71 -10.61 36.22 5.58
N SER A 72 -11.75 35.55 5.79
CA SER A 72 -13.09 35.98 5.34
C SER A 72 -13.23 36.14 3.82
N LEU A 73 -12.41 35.42 3.04
CA LEU A 73 -12.52 35.36 1.58
C LEU A 73 -13.47 34.23 1.18
N LEU A 74 -14.29 34.49 0.17
CA LEU A 74 -15.18 33.49 -0.43
C LEU A 74 -14.36 32.50 -1.25
N ILE A 75 -14.43 31.22 -0.88
CA ILE A 75 -13.76 30.11 -1.56
C ILE A 75 -14.82 29.13 -2.10
N THR A 76 -14.63 28.70 -3.33
CA THR A 76 -15.54 27.86 -4.12
C THR A 76 -14.80 26.71 -4.81
N ASN A 77 -15.51 25.84 -5.53
CA ASN A 77 -14.89 24.79 -6.33
C ASN A 77 -13.97 25.32 -7.43
N GLU A 78 -14.22 26.51 -7.98
CA GLU A 78 -13.40 27.07 -9.07
C GLU A 78 -11.98 27.41 -8.60
N ASP A 79 -11.81 27.81 -7.34
CA ASP A 79 -10.50 28.13 -6.75
C ASP A 79 -9.55 26.91 -6.68
N TYR A 80 -10.13 25.70 -6.74
CA TYR A 80 -9.42 24.42 -6.72
C TYR A 80 -9.36 23.72 -8.08
N LYS A 81 -9.86 24.35 -9.15
CA LYS A 81 -9.85 23.76 -10.48
C LYS A 81 -8.43 23.49 -10.98
N GLY A 82 -8.19 22.26 -11.43
CA GLY A 82 -6.88 21.81 -11.90
C GLY A 82 -5.86 21.54 -10.78
N LYS A 83 -6.24 21.67 -9.51
CA LYS A 83 -5.38 21.36 -8.35
C LYS A 83 -5.79 20.02 -7.75
N VAL A 84 -4.82 19.28 -7.23
CA VAL A 84 -5.08 18.15 -6.32
C VAL A 84 -5.26 18.71 -4.92
N TYR A 85 -6.38 18.40 -4.27
CA TYR A 85 -6.68 18.88 -2.93
C TYR A 85 -7.28 17.77 -2.07
N VAL A 86 -7.06 17.89 -0.75
CA VAL A 86 -7.58 16.99 0.28
C VAL A 86 -8.51 17.81 1.17
N VAL A 87 -9.66 17.24 1.51
CA VAL A 87 -10.63 17.86 2.42
C VAL A 87 -10.66 17.03 3.69
N GLU A 88 -10.45 17.69 4.83
CA GLU A 88 -10.51 17.10 6.16
C GLU A 88 -11.49 17.89 7.01
N PHE A 89 -12.45 17.20 7.63
CA PHE A 89 -13.39 17.79 8.57
C PHE A 89 -12.92 17.44 9.98
N PHE A 90 -12.66 18.45 10.79
CA PHE A 90 -12.29 18.28 12.19
C PHE A 90 -13.13 19.19 13.08
N PHE A 91 -13.24 18.81 14.33
CA PHE A 91 -13.89 19.62 15.36
C PHE A 91 -12.80 20.11 16.31
N THR A 92 -12.80 21.41 16.61
CA THR A 92 -11.83 22.01 17.53
C THR A 92 -12.04 21.57 18.97
N THR A 93 -13.25 21.10 19.29
CA THR A 93 -13.65 20.63 20.61
C THR A 93 -14.60 19.46 20.46
N CYS A 94 -14.54 18.51 21.40
CA CYS A 94 -15.52 17.45 21.47
C CYS A 94 -16.89 18.03 21.90
N PRO A 95 -18.00 17.74 21.19
CA PRO A 95 -19.32 18.06 21.71
C PRO A 95 -19.58 17.26 23.00
N THR A 96 -20.03 17.93 24.06
CA THR A 96 -20.53 17.31 25.30
C THR A 96 -21.88 16.66 25.10
#